data_AF-A0A523FJ70-F1
#
_entry.id   AF-A0A523FJ70-F1
#
_cell.length_a   1.000
_cell.length_b   1.000
_cell.length_c   1.000
_cell.angle_alpha   90.00
_cell.angle_beta   90.00
_cell.angle_gamma   90.00
#
_symmetry.space_group_name_H-M   'P 1'
#
loop_
_entity.id
_entity.type
_entity.pdbx_description
1 polymer ?
#
loop_
_entity_poly.entity_id
_entity_poly.type
_entity_poly.pdbx_seq_one_letter_code
_entity_poly.pdbx_strand_id
1 'polypeptide(L)'
;MTIGIAAHGPNAGLAVIRALAAVEAVGRGAIGGFVSFVALSANGTVERATTQQGGSGALFGSGARAMPSAIAKAAIAGLMSSGPDRPEPLSQFTPAAAGVGLVTGHRMPNTIGVSGAFLNDEVLDLMHQGVTPEDAVERVVSANPDVDAGIIALSLD
;
A
#
# COMPACT_ATOMS: atom_id res chain seq x y z
N MET A 1 -11.01 1.63 11.29
CA MET A 1 -10.17 0.43 11.06
C MET A 1 -9.23 0.73 9.92
N THR A 2 -7.95 0.40 10.01
CA THR A 2 -6.98 0.54 8.90
C THR A 2 -6.72 -0.82 8.30
N ILE A 3 -6.70 -0.92 6.98
CA ILE A 3 -6.50 -2.17 6.23
C ILE A 3 -5.31 -1.94 5.30
N GLY A 4 -4.27 -2.77 5.43
CA GLY A 4 -3.19 -2.89 4.46
C GLY A 4 -3.35 -4.18 3.68
N ILE A 5 -3.30 -4.11 2.35
CA ILE A 5 -3.34 -5.30 1.48
C ILE A 5 -2.20 -5.17 0.48
N ALA A 6 -1.42 -6.24 0.31
CA ALA A 6 -0.46 -6.35 -0.77
C ALA A 6 -0.60 -7.72 -1.43
N ALA A 7 -0.32 -7.79 -2.73
CA ALA A 7 -0.32 -9.04 -3.47
C ALA A 7 0.81 -9.07 -4.49
N HIS A 8 1.36 -10.26 -4.69
CA HIS A 8 2.31 -10.60 -5.74
C HIS A 8 1.75 -11.74 -6.60
N GLY A 9 1.91 -11.65 -7.91
CA GLY A 9 1.46 -12.62 -8.90
C GLY A 9 0.52 -12.04 -9.97
N PRO A 10 0.05 -12.86 -10.92
CA PRO A 10 -0.78 -12.39 -12.03
C PRO A 10 -2.04 -11.68 -11.56
N ASN A 11 -2.26 -10.46 -12.07
CA ASN A 11 -3.42 -9.62 -11.74
C ASN A 11 -3.49 -9.18 -10.26
N ALA A 12 -2.35 -8.99 -9.60
CA ALA A 12 -2.27 -8.49 -8.23
C ALA A 12 -3.06 -7.18 -8.05
N GLY A 13 -2.99 -6.25 -9.02
CA GLY A 13 -3.75 -5.00 -8.97
C GLY A 13 -5.26 -5.19 -8.87
N LEU A 14 -5.83 -6.10 -9.65
CA LEU A 14 -7.25 -6.46 -9.54
C LEU A 14 -7.54 -7.20 -8.23
N ALA A 15 -6.63 -8.07 -7.78
CA ALA A 15 -6.81 -8.88 -6.58
C ALA A 15 -6.92 -8.01 -5.32
N VAL A 16 -6.02 -7.03 -5.13
CA VAL A 16 -6.05 -6.18 -3.94
C VAL A 16 -7.31 -5.32 -3.86
N ILE A 17 -7.82 -4.81 -4.99
CA ILE A 17 -9.07 -4.04 -5.00
C ILE A 17 -10.29 -4.91 -4.76
N ARG A 18 -10.33 -6.12 -5.31
CA ARG A 18 -11.41 -7.08 -5.00
C ARG A 18 -11.37 -7.49 -3.53
N ALA A 19 -10.19 -7.67 -2.96
CA ALA A 19 -10.03 -7.95 -1.53
C ALA A 19 -10.56 -6.79 -0.68
N LEU A 20 -10.21 -5.54 -1.01
CA LEU A 20 -10.76 -4.37 -0.30
C LEU A 20 -12.28 -4.30 -0.42
N ALA A 21 -12.84 -4.48 -1.62
CA ALA A 21 -14.29 -4.49 -1.83
C ALA A 21 -14.99 -5.60 -1.02
N ALA A 22 -14.37 -6.77 -0.91
CA ALA A 22 -14.89 -7.87 -0.09
C ALA A 22 -14.87 -7.53 1.41
N VAL A 23 -13.80 -6.88 1.89
CA VAL A 23 -13.73 -6.42 3.29
C VAL A 23 -14.75 -5.30 3.54
N GLU A 24 -14.92 -4.35 2.62
CA GLU A 24 -15.92 -3.28 2.70
C GLU A 24 -17.37 -3.82 2.73
N ALA A 25 -17.65 -4.91 2.03
CA ALA A 25 -18.98 -5.52 1.98
C ALA A 25 -19.42 -6.17 3.31
N VAL A 26 -18.47 -6.61 4.14
CA VAL A 26 -18.76 -7.31 5.41
C VAL A 26 -18.32 -6.52 6.65
N GLY A 27 -17.40 -5.58 6.49
CA GLY A 27 -16.83 -4.77 7.55
C GLY A 27 -17.85 -3.80 8.13
N ARG A 28 -17.65 -3.43 9.40
CA ARG A 28 -18.46 -2.44 10.11
C ARG A 28 -17.58 -1.38 10.73
N GLY A 29 -18.14 -0.20 10.97
CA GLY A 29 -17.44 0.95 11.54
C GLY A 29 -16.80 1.82 10.46
N ALA A 30 -15.67 2.45 10.79
CA ALA A 30 -14.97 3.36 9.89
C ALA A 30 -14.18 2.57 8.81
N ILE A 31 -14.88 2.21 7.73
CA ILE A 31 -14.43 1.51 6.51
C ILE A 31 -15.10 2.16 5.28
N GLY A 32 -14.52 2.00 4.07
CA GLY A 32 -15.07 2.58 2.84
C GLY A 32 -14.73 4.05 2.63
N GLY A 33 -13.70 4.55 3.31
CA GLY A 33 -13.21 5.92 3.20
C GLY A 33 -12.03 6.02 2.25
N PHE A 34 -10.89 6.53 2.76
CA PHE A 34 -9.72 6.75 1.94
C PHE A 34 -9.13 5.44 1.41
N VAL A 35 -8.51 5.52 0.24
CA VAL A 35 -7.65 4.47 -0.31
C VAL A 35 -6.43 5.14 -0.89
N SER A 36 -5.26 4.67 -0.47
CA SER A 36 -4.00 4.88 -1.16
C SER A 36 -3.62 3.60 -1.86
N PHE A 37 -3.60 3.59 -3.19
CA PHE A 37 -3.29 2.42 -4.01
C PHE A 37 -2.03 2.67 -4.83
N VAL A 38 -1.21 1.62 -4.96
CA VAL A 38 -0.03 1.60 -5.79
C VAL A 38 0.14 0.25 -6.48
N ALA A 39 0.58 0.27 -7.73
CA ALA A 39 0.93 -0.93 -8.49
C ALA A 39 2.20 -0.72 -9.29
N LEU A 40 2.96 -1.80 -9.49
CA LEU A 40 4.05 -1.86 -10.44
C LEU A 40 3.56 -2.56 -11.71
N SER A 41 3.31 -1.78 -12.76
CA SER A 41 2.84 -2.30 -14.05
C SER A 41 3.96 -3.09 -14.76
N ALA A 42 3.56 -3.89 -15.76
CA ALA A 42 4.50 -4.76 -16.49
C ALA A 42 5.65 -4.03 -17.20
N ASN A 43 5.50 -2.72 -17.46
CA ASN A 43 6.56 -1.86 -18.01
C ASN A 43 7.49 -1.27 -16.91
N GLY A 44 7.38 -1.73 -15.66
CA GLY A 44 8.16 -1.23 -14.53
C GLY A 44 7.76 0.15 -14.02
N THR A 45 6.61 0.68 -14.44
CA THR A 45 6.13 2.00 -13.99
C THR A 45 5.38 1.90 -12.66
N VAL A 46 5.55 2.90 -11.79
CA VAL A 46 4.76 3.05 -10.57
C VAL A 46 3.45 3.75 -10.92
N GLU A 47 2.36 2.99 -10.87
CA GLU A 47 1.00 3.49 -11.09
C GLU A 47 0.33 3.78 -9.75
N ARG A 48 -0.34 4.92 -9.63
CA ARG A 48 -1.01 5.33 -8.39
C ARG A 48 -2.46 5.69 -8.65
N ALA A 49 -3.30 5.37 -7.68
CA ALA A 49 -4.68 5.84 -7.62
C ALA A 49 -5.02 6.13 -6.16
N THR A 50 -5.81 7.16 -5.92
CA THR A 50 -6.15 7.57 -4.56
C THR A 50 -7.57 8.11 -4.48
N THR A 51 -8.24 7.91 -3.36
CA THR A 51 -9.47 8.63 -3.02
C THR A 51 -9.47 8.93 -1.52
N GLN A 52 -10.07 10.04 -1.10
CA GLN A 52 -10.32 10.30 0.33
C GLN A 52 -11.58 9.59 0.84
N GLN A 53 -12.54 9.31 -0.05
CA GLN A 53 -13.86 8.81 0.32
C GLN A 53 -14.39 7.80 -0.69
N GLY A 54 -15.29 6.92 -0.25
CA GLY A 54 -15.99 5.97 -1.12
C GLY A 54 -15.20 4.70 -1.45
N GLY A 55 -14.02 4.49 -0.84
CA GLY A 55 -13.35 3.21 -0.80
C GLY A 55 -12.99 2.65 -2.17
N SER A 56 -13.09 1.32 -2.30
CA SER A 56 -12.85 0.62 -3.57
C SER A 56 -13.78 1.05 -4.70
N GLY A 57 -14.99 1.54 -4.38
CA GLY A 57 -16.00 1.95 -5.36
C GLY A 57 -15.67 3.29 -6.03
N ALA A 58 -15.08 4.23 -5.30
CA ALA A 58 -14.75 5.55 -5.81
C ALA A 58 -13.37 5.64 -6.47
N LEU A 59 -12.43 4.74 -6.11
CA LEU A 59 -11.01 4.83 -6.50
C LEU A 59 -10.77 5.01 -8.01
N PHE A 60 -11.58 4.39 -8.86
CA PHE A 60 -11.53 4.51 -10.32
C PHE A 60 -12.83 5.07 -10.91
N GLY A 61 -13.60 5.84 -10.13
CA GLY A 61 -14.88 6.44 -10.53
C GLY A 61 -16.07 5.47 -10.61
N SER A 62 -15.86 4.21 -10.99
CA SER A 62 -16.88 3.14 -10.96
C SER A 62 -16.31 1.79 -10.50
N GLY A 63 -15.38 1.86 -9.55
CA GLY A 63 -14.69 0.72 -8.96
C GLY A 63 -13.84 -0.09 -9.95
N ALA A 64 -13.62 -1.36 -9.63
CA ALA A 64 -12.71 -2.24 -10.39
C ALA A 64 -13.03 -2.39 -11.89
N ARG A 65 -14.26 -2.08 -12.32
CA ARG A 65 -14.65 -2.15 -13.75
C ARG A 65 -14.00 -1.06 -14.60
N ALA A 66 -13.72 0.11 -14.02
CA ALA A 66 -13.06 1.23 -14.69
C ALA A 66 -11.55 1.26 -14.45
N MET A 67 -10.99 0.24 -13.79
CA MET A 67 -9.56 0.16 -13.55
C MET A 67 -8.79 0.02 -14.88
N PRO A 68 -7.74 0.86 -15.11
CA PRO A 68 -6.87 0.71 -16.27
C PRO A 68 -6.25 -0.69 -16.35
N SER A 69 -6.13 -1.23 -17.57
CA SER A 69 -5.65 -2.60 -17.78
C SER A 69 -4.22 -2.82 -17.29
N ALA A 70 -3.35 -1.80 -17.39
CA ALA A 70 -1.98 -1.83 -16.88
C ALA A 70 -1.92 -2.01 -15.35
N ILE A 71 -2.85 -1.37 -14.63
CA ILE A 71 -3.00 -1.51 -13.19
C ILE A 71 -3.61 -2.86 -12.84
N ALA A 72 -4.71 -3.24 -13.49
CA ALA A 72 -5.42 -4.48 -13.19
C ALA A 72 -4.56 -5.73 -13.33
N LYS A 73 -3.65 -5.73 -14.32
CA LYS A 73 -2.74 -6.85 -14.64
C LYS A 73 -1.38 -6.75 -13.97
N ALA A 74 -1.11 -5.70 -13.19
CA ALA A 74 0.15 -5.53 -12.48
C ALA A 74 0.49 -6.79 -11.66
N ALA A 75 1.76 -7.18 -11.67
CA ALA A 75 2.23 -8.35 -10.93
C ALA A 75 2.40 -8.07 -9.45
N ILE A 76 2.54 -6.80 -9.07
CA ILE A 76 2.69 -6.36 -7.69
C ILE A 76 1.78 -5.17 -7.49
N ALA A 77 0.97 -5.23 -6.44
CA ALA A 77 0.12 -4.13 -6.03
C ALA A 77 -0.06 -4.12 -4.52
N GLY A 78 -0.27 -2.92 -3.99
CA GLY A 78 -0.57 -2.70 -2.59
C GLY A 78 -1.55 -1.56 -2.42
N LEU A 79 -2.28 -1.59 -1.32
CA LEU A 79 -3.10 -0.48 -0.89
C LEU A 79 -3.12 -0.37 0.63
N MET A 80 -3.46 0.83 1.08
CA MET A 80 -3.89 1.10 2.45
C MET A 80 -5.24 1.81 2.41
N SER A 81 -6.16 1.44 3.30
CA SER A 81 -7.49 2.05 3.39
C SER A 81 -7.94 2.23 4.84
N SER A 82 -8.79 3.24 5.10
CA SER A 82 -9.53 3.40 6.35
C SER A 82 -10.80 4.23 6.14
N GLY A 83 -11.59 4.48 7.20
CA GLY A 83 -12.81 5.29 7.10
C GLY A 83 -12.61 6.81 7.00
N PRO A 84 -11.84 7.47 7.90
CA PRO A 84 -11.68 8.91 7.85
C PRO A 84 -10.70 9.36 6.77
N ASP A 85 -10.88 10.61 6.31
CA ASP A 85 -9.92 11.34 5.48
C ASP A 85 -8.53 11.35 6.14
N ARG A 86 -7.49 11.38 5.30
CA ARG A 86 -6.09 11.40 5.77
C ARG A 86 -5.34 12.62 5.25
N PRO A 87 -4.26 13.03 5.94
CA PRO A 87 -3.36 14.04 5.42
C PRO A 87 -2.87 13.65 4.02
N GLU A 88 -2.89 14.62 3.11
CA GLU A 88 -2.31 14.47 1.79
C GLU A 88 -0.80 14.77 1.81
N PRO A 89 -0.02 14.21 0.85
CA PRO A 89 -0.45 13.30 -0.21
C PRO A 89 -0.71 11.88 0.31
N LEU A 90 -1.77 11.22 -0.18
CA LEU A 90 -2.10 9.84 0.26
C LEU A 90 -1.03 8.82 -0.12
N SER A 91 -0.18 9.11 -1.11
CA SER A 91 0.95 8.27 -1.48
C SER A 91 1.93 8.00 -0.33
N GLN A 92 1.94 8.85 0.72
CA GLN A 92 2.75 8.63 1.93
C GLN A 92 2.42 7.33 2.67
N PHE A 93 1.23 6.75 2.45
CA PHE A 93 0.81 5.50 3.06
C PHE A 93 1.28 4.27 2.26
N THR A 94 1.66 4.46 1.00
CA THR A 94 2.09 3.38 0.10
C THR A 94 3.27 3.80 -0.78
N PRO A 95 4.47 4.03 -0.20
CA PRO A 95 5.64 4.40 -0.99
C PRO A 95 6.04 3.23 -1.90
N ALA A 96 6.60 3.57 -3.05
CA ALA A 96 7.01 2.60 -4.07
C ALA A 96 8.03 3.22 -5.00
N ALA A 97 8.93 2.39 -5.52
CA ALA A 97 9.95 2.79 -6.48
C ALA A 97 10.08 1.75 -7.62
N ALA A 98 10.19 2.27 -8.85
CA ALA A 98 10.42 1.45 -10.03
C ALA A 98 11.73 0.66 -9.89
N GLY A 99 11.72 -0.62 -10.25
CA GLY A 99 12.90 -1.49 -10.11
C GLY A 99 13.23 -1.90 -8.67
N VAL A 100 12.44 -1.48 -7.67
CA VAL A 100 12.66 -1.84 -6.26
C VAL A 100 11.48 -2.64 -5.72
N GLY A 101 10.30 -2.03 -5.65
CA GLY A 101 9.18 -2.60 -4.93
C GLY A 101 8.21 -1.56 -4.40
N LEU A 102 7.37 -1.99 -3.46
CA LEU A 102 6.42 -1.14 -2.74
C LEU A 102 6.32 -1.54 -1.28
N VAL A 103 5.89 -0.58 -0.46
CA VAL A 103 5.57 -0.79 0.95
C VAL A 103 4.14 -0.32 1.20
N THR A 104 3.37 -1.07 1.98
CA THR A 104 2.07 -0.67 2.54
C THR A 104 2.04 -1.08 4.01
N GLY A 105 0.92 -0.88 4.70
CA GLY A 105 0.83 -1.29 6.08
C GLY A 105 -0.54 -1.08 6.69
N HIS A 106 -0.58 -1.23 8.01
CA HIS A 106 -1.74 -0.95 8.83
C HIS A 106 -1.35 -0.01 9.97
N ARG A 107 -2.36 0.66 10.52
CA ARG A 107 -2.26 1.69 11.57
C ARG A 107 -1.51 2.91 11.06
N MET A 108 -0.25 3.10 11.45
CA MET A 108 0.54 4.29 11.11
C MET A 108 1.93 3.91 10.56
N PRO A 109 2.00 3.26 9.37
CA PRO A 109 3.26 2.87 8.75
C PRO A 109 4.12 4.07 8.32
N ASN A 110 3.51 5.27 8.24
CA ASN A 110 4.16 6.55 7.98
C ASN A 110 4.43 7.34 9.27
N THR A 111 4.62 6.67 10.41
CA THR A 111 5.13 7.32 11.63
C THR A 111 6.62 7.63 11.46
N ILE A 112 7.10 8.72 12.06
CA ILE A 112 8.54 9.04 12.09
C ILE A 112 9.22 8.11 13.11
N GLY A 113 10.20 7.34 12.66
CA GLY A 113 10.99 6.44 13.49
C GLY A 113 12.20 7.11 14.16
N VAL A 114 13.00 6.32 14.86
CA VAL A 114 14.24 6.74 15.54
C VAL A 114 15.29 7.33 14.59
N SER A 115 15.23 6.96 13.31
CA SER A 115 16.09 7.49 12.23
C SER A 115 15.72 8.91 11.80
N GLY A 116 14.54 9.41 12.21
CA GLY A 116 13.96 10.66 11.71
C GLY A 116 13.23 10.52 10.37
N ALA A 117 13.23 9.33 9.75
CA ALA A 117 12.47 9.04 8.53
C ALA A 117 11.12 8.38 8.85
N PHE A 118 10.19 8.38 7.88
CA PHE A 118 8.98 7.57 7.98
C PHE A 118 9.32 6.09 7.86
N LEU A 119 8.72 5.23 8.70
CA LEU A 119 9.10 3.81 8.77
C LEU A 119 8.96 3.10 7.41
N ASN A 120 7.86 3.32 6.69
CA ASN A 120 7.64 2.72 5.37
C ASN A 120 8.59 3.24 4.28
N ASP A 121 9.00 4.51 4.35
CA ASP A 121 10.03 5.06 3.47
C ASP A 121 11.39 4.46 3.80
N GLU A 122 11.74 4.29 5.08
CA GLU A 122 12.99 3.66 5.51
C GLU A 122 13.08 2.20 5.04
N VAL A 123 11.98 1.44 5.08
CA VAL A 123 11.93 0.08 4.52
C VAL A 123 12.18 0.11 3.01
N LEU A 124 11.55 1.04 2.27
CA LEU A 124 11.76 1.16 0.83
C LEU A 124 13.21 1.56 0.49
N ASP A 125 13.81 2.45 1.29
CA ASP A 125 15.20 2.87 1.14
C ASP A 125 16.18 1.72 1.38
N LEU A 126 15.92 0.87 2.38
CA LEU A 126 16.70 -0.35 2.62
C LEU A 126 16.57 -1.34 1.44
N MET A 127 15.35 -1.52 0.92
CA MET A 127 15.14 -2.34 -0.28
C MET A 127 15.90 -1.77 -1.49
N HIS A 128 15.93 -0.45 -1.64
CA HIS A 128 16.71 0.20 -2.70
C HIS A 128 18.21 -0.05 -2.56
N GLN A 129 18.70 -0.28 -1.34
CA GLN A 129 20.08 -0.66 -1.04
C GLN A 129 20.36 -2.16 -1.22
N GLY A 130 19.37 -2.94 -1.67
CA GLY A 130 19.48 -4.38 -1.90
C GLY A 130 19.22 -5.25 -0.67
N VAL A 131 18.66 -4.68 0.40
CA VAL A 131 18.19 -5.47 1.55
C VAL A 131 16.90 -6.18 1.16
N THR A 132 16.72 -7.43 1.56
CA THR A 132 15.48 -8.18 1.26
C THR A 132 14.27 -7.50 1.94
N PRO A 133 13.04 -7.63 1.41
CA PRO A 133 11.86 -7.05 2.05
C PRO A 133 11.67 -7.51 3.51
N GLU A 134 11.96 -8.78 3.79
CA GLU A 134 11.88 -9.35 5.14
C GLU A 134 12.90 -8.70 6.09
N ASP A 135 14.18 -8.68 5.72
CA ASP A 135 15.23 -8.08 6.55
C ASP A 135 15.04 -6.57 6.72
N ALA A 136 14.55 -5.87 5.70
CA ALA A 136 14.27 -4.45 5.75
C ALA A 136 13.15 -4.13 6.75
N VAL A 137 12.05 -4.88 6.70
CA VAL A 137 10.94 -4.74 7.67
C VAL A 137 11.41 -5.07 9.08
N GLU A 138 12.12 -6.19 9.26
CA GLU A 138 12.61 -6.63 10.57
C GLU A 138 13.53 -5.58 11.19
N ARG A 139 14.49 -5.04 10.41
CA ARG A 139 15.40 -4.01 10.89
C ARG A 139 14.67 -2.75 11.35
N VAL A 140 13.71 -2.26 10.57
CA VAL A 140 12.97 -1.04 10.90
C VAL A 140 12.06 -1.25 12.10
N VAL A 141 11.34 -2.37 12.16
CA VAL A 141 10.43 -2.67 13.28
C VAL A 141 11.21 -2.91 14.58
N SER A 142 12.29 -3.70 14.54
CA SER A 142 13.13 -3.96 15.73
C SER A 142 13.82 -2.71 16.28
N ALA A 143 14.13 -1.72 15.43
CA ALA A 143 14.65 -0.43 15.86
C ALA A 143 13.59 0.50 16.49
N ASN A 144 12.30 0.19 16.30
CA ASN A 144 11.18 1.03 16.71
C ASN A 144 10.13 0.22 17.51
N PRO A 145 10.49 -0.42 18.63
CA PRO A 145 9.62 -1.39 19.32
C PRO A 145 8.31 -0.81 19.88
N ASP A 146 8.26 0.50 20.11
CA ASP A 146 7.10 1.17 20.73
C ASP A 146 6.09 1.72 19.70
N VAL A 147 6.32 1.54 18.39
CA VAL A 147 5.45 2.10 17.35
C VAL A 147 4.22 1.21 17.10
N ASP A 148 3.06 1.84 16.97
CA ASP A 148 1.80 1.19 16.58
C ASP A 148 1.67 1.16 15.05
N ALA A 149 2.47 0.30 14.43
CA ALA A 149 2.47 0.10 12.99
C ALA A 149 2.68 -1.38 12.65
N GLY A 150 2.14 -1.80 11.52
CA GLY A 150 2.70 -2.95 10.83
C GLY A 150 2.88 -2.67 9.36
N ILE A 151 3.88 -3.31 8.81
CA ILE A 151 4.46 -3.00 7.51
C ILE A 151 4.41 -4.26 6.66
N ILE A 152 4.07 -4.09 5.38
CA ILE A 152 4.13 -5.12 4.35
C ILE A 152 4.98 -4.57 3.22
N ALA A 153 6.02 -5.29 2.83
CA ALA A 153 6.91 -4.91 1.74
C ALA A 153 6.93 -6.00 0.67
N LEU A 154 6.96 -5.61 -0.60
CA LEU A 154 7.07 -6.52 -1.75
C LEU A 154 8.15 -6.01 -2.71
N SER A 155 9.11 -6.87 -3.05
CA SER A 155 10.11 -6.67 -4.12
C SER A 155 9.60 -7.19 -5.47
N LEU A 156 10.24 -6.77 -6.56
CA LEU A 156 10.03 -7.32 -7.91
C LEU A 156 10.59 -8.74 -8.10
N ASP A 157 11.41 -9.19 -7.16
CA ASP A 157 12.26 -10.37 -7.22
C ASP A 157 11.69 -11.51 -6.35
#